data_AF-A0A0A1T990-F1
#
_entry.id   AF-A0A0A1T990-F1
#
_cell.length_a   1.000
_cell.length_b   1.000
_cell.length_c   1.000
_cell.angle_alpha   90.00
_cell.angle_beta   90.00
_cell.angle_gamma   90.00
#
_symmetry.space_group_name_H-M   'P 1'
#
loop_
_entity.id
_entity.type
_entity.pdbx_description
1 polymer ?
#
loop_
_entity_poly.entity_id
_entity_poly.type
_entity_poly.pdbx_seq_one_letter_code
_entity_poly.pdbx_strand_id
1 'polypeptide(L)'
;MALSVEEAMARADRDMRFSQIIDQLRTSTGDSFAGGWIDGPKVYVGVTKQALVDEVTAAGATPVVVSNSLSKLEKARDAFDQVMTSSTGSANSAGIASSYVDVVINKVVVEALADSRGHAENMASQAGVAATDFEVRTVETLPTIKGST
;
A
#
# COMPACT_ATOMS: atom_id res chain seq x y z
N MET A 1 -16.41 -19.25 15.16
CA MET A 1 -15.90 -19.59 16.51
C MET A 1 -15.27 -18.34 17.07
N ALA A 2 -15.67 -17.90 18.27
CA ALA A 2 -15.08 -16.72 18.90
C ALA A 2 -13.76 -17.11 19.57
N LEU A 3 -12.72 -16.28 19.41
CA LEU A 3 -11.48 -16.39 20.20
C LEU A 3 -11.86 -16.33 21.69
N SER A 4 -11.25 -17.17 22.52
CA SER A 4 -11.31 -16.95 23.96
C SER A 4 -10.72 -15.58 24.29
N VAL A 5 -11.16 -14.96 25.40
CA VAL A 5 -10.67 -13.63 25.82
C VAL A 5 -9.14 -13.62 25.93
N GLU A 6 -8.55 -14.72 26.36
CA GLU A 6 -7.10 -14.89 26.47
C GLU A 6 -6.39 -14.90 25.10
N GLU A 7 -6.92 -15.64 24.12
CA GLU A 7 -6.39 -15.66 22.75
C GLU A 7 -6.53 -14.29 22.06
N ALA A 8 -7.62 -13.58 22.33
CA ALA A 8 -7.83 -12.23 21.81
C ALA A 8 -6.82 -11.23 22.39
N MET A 9 -6.54 -11.29 23.70
CA MET A 9 -5.52 -10.45 24.34
C MET A 9 -4.11 -10.76 23.84
N ALA A 10 -3.74 -12.04 23.78
CA ALA A 10 -2.42 -12.45 23.29
C ALA A 10 -2.18 -12.02 21.83
N ARG A 11 -3.23 -12.04 21.00
CA ARG A 11 -3.18 -11.49 19.65
C ARG A 11 -2.97 -9.97 19.66
N ALA A 12 -3.74 -9.23 20.47
CA ALA A 12 -3.63 -7.78 20.53
C ALA A 12 -2.23 -7.31 20.98
N ASP A 13 -1.65 -7.96 22.00
CA ASP A 13 -0.31 -7.63 22.49
C ASP A 13 0.77 -7.88 21.42
N ARG A 14 0.64 -8.98 20.67
CA ARG A 14 1.55 -9.28 19.56
C ARG A 14 1.42 -8.25 18.44
N ASP A 15 0.19 -7.95 18.02
CA ASP A 15 -0.05 -7.01 16.93
C ASP A 15 0.46 -5.60 17.31
N MET A 16 0.31 -5.19 18.58
CA MET A 16 0.90 -3.95 19.11
C MET A 16 2.44 -3.97 19.04
N ARG A 17 3.09 -5.07 19.44
CA ARG A 17 4.55 -5.20 19.35
C ARG A 17 5.03 -5.14 17.90
N PHE A 18 4.29 -5.74 16.96
CA PHE A 18 4.62 -5.69 15.54
C PHE A 18 4.49 -4.28 14.97
N SER A 19 3.46 -3.51 15.36
CA SER A 19 3.37 -2.09 15.00
C SER A 19 4.55 -1.28 15.51
N GLN A 20 5.00 -1.51 16.76
CA GLN A 20 6.18 -0.84 17.33
C GLN A 20 7.46 -1.15 16.54
N ILE A 21 7.65 -2.41 16.12
CA ILE A 21 8.80 -2.82 15.30
C ILE A 21 8.76 -2.11 13.93
N ILE A 22 7.59 -2.04 13.30
CA ILE A 22 7.42 -1.34 12.02
C ILE A 22 7.76 0.15 12.17
N ASP A 23 7.25 0.82 13.20
CA ASP A 23 7.52 2.24 13.45
C ASP A 23 9.00 2.49 13.73
N GLN A 24 9.64 1.66 14.55
CA GLN A 24 11.09 1.72 14.81
C GLN A 24 11.89 1.60 13.51
N LEU A 25 11.57 0.61 12.67
CA LEU A 25 12.28 0.36 11.41
C LEU A 25 11.99 1.44 10.38
N ARG A 26 10.79 2.01 10.36
CA ARG A 26 10.48 3.18 9.54
C ARG A 26 11.39 4.37 9.89
N THR A 27 11.56 4.66 11.18
CA THR A 27 12.42 5.77 11.63
C THR A 27 13.90 5.53 11.32
N SER A 28 14.40 4.31 11.59
CA SER A 28 15.83 4.00 11.47
C SER A 28 16.30 3.80 10.03
N THR A 29 15.49 3.18 9.18
CA THR A 29 15.83 2.96 7.77
C THR A 29 15.54 4.15 6.84
N GLY A 30 14.75 5.12 7.31
CA GLY A 30 14.47 6.40 6.64
C GLY A 30 13.95 6.21 5.21
N ASP A 31 14.56 6.88 4.25
CA ASP A 31 14.18 6.84 2.83
C ASP A 31 14.26 5.44 2.20
N SER A 32 14.93 4.49 2.86
CA SER A 32 15.02 3.12 2.38
C SER A 32 13.86 2.24 2.85
N PHE A 33 13.00 2.74 3.75
CA PHE A 33 11.80 2.05 4.20
C PHE A 33 10.82 1.86 3.03
N ALA A 34 10.34 0.62 2.85
CA ALA A 34 9.40 0.26 1.79
C ALA A 34 8.05 -0.27 2.29
N GLY A 35 7.76 -0.11 3.59
CA GLY A 35 6.52 -0.53 4.22
C GLY A 35 6.71 -1.69 5.20
N GLY A 36 5.70 -1.92 6.04
CA GLY A 36 5.66 -3.05 6.96
C GLY A 36 4.25 -3.66 6.99
N TRP A 37 4.17 -4.98 7.06
CA TRP A 37 2.90 -5.69 7.13
C TRP A 37 3.00 -6.90 8.06
N ILE A 38 1.84 -7.30 8.57
CA ILE A 38 1.71 -8.47 9.45
C ILE A 38 1.02 -9.56 8.64
N ASP A 39 1.61 -10.76 8.64
CA ASP A 39 1.02 -11.96 8.07
C ASP A 39 1.09 -13.10 9.09
N GLY A 40 -0.08 -13.44 9.64
CA GLY A 40 -0.22 -14.39 10.73
C GLY A 40 0.65 -14.02 11.95
N PRO A 41 1.56 -14.90 12.40
CA PRO A 41 2.41 -14.65 13.56
C PRO A 41 3.73 -13.94 13.22
N LYS A 42 3.86 -13.37 12.01
CA LYS A 42 5.08 -12.71 11.55
C LYS A 42 4.83 -11.26 11.17
N VAL A 43 5.86 -10.44 11.38
CA VAL A 43 5.94 -9.09 10.84
C VAL A 43 7.03 -9.04 9.77
N TYR A 44 6.70 -8.43 8.65
CA TYR A 44 7.57 -8.24 7.50
C TYR A 44 7.85 -6.76 7.34
N VAL A 45 9.09 -6.43 6.97
CA VAL A 45 9.48 -5.05 6.65
C VAL A 45 10.23 -5.01 5.33
N GLY A 46 9.68 -4.23 4.41
CA GLY A 46 10.28 -3.92 3.14
C GLY A 46 11.39 -2.89 3.28
N VAL A 47 12.53 -3.12 2.65
CA VAL A 47 13.63 -2.14 2.53
C VAL A 47 14.17 -2.12 1.10
N THR A 48 14.69 -0.98 0.65
CA THR A 48 15.28 -0.86 -0.70
C THR A 48 16.77 -1.17 -0.76
N LYS A 49 17.42 -1.32 0.40
CA LYS A 49 18.86 -1.57 0.50
C LYS A 49 19.14 -2.89 1.19
N GLN A 50 19.91 -3.74 0.52
CA GLN A 50 20.39 -5.01 1.06
C GLN A 50 21.14 -4.85 2.40
N ALA A 51 21.84 -3.73 2.58
CA ALA A 51 22.60 -3.45 3.80
C ALA A 51 21.74 -3.31 5.08
N LEU A 52 20.42 -3.20 4.95
CA LEU A 52 19.49 -3.05 6.09
C LEU A 52 18.88 -4.38 6.55
N VAL A 53 19.19 -5.50 5.88
CA VAL A 53 18.62 -6.82 6.19
C VAL A 53 18.92 -7.25 7.62
N ASP A 54 20.15 -7.04 8.08
CA ASP A 54 20.58 -7.43 9.43
C ASP A 54 19.88 -6.58 10.51
N GLU A 55 19.68 -5.29 10.25
CA GLU A 55 18.96 -4.37 11.14
C GLU A 55 17.49 -4.78 11.31
N VAL A 56 16.81 -5.07 10.20
CA VAL A 56 15.42 -5.54 10.21
C VAL A 56 15.30 -6.88 10.95
N THR A 57 16.24 -7.80 10.71
CA THR A 57 16.27 -9.11 11.39
C THR A 57 16.52 -8.94 12.89
N ALA A 58 17.45 -8.06 13.28
CA ALA A 58 17.77 -7.78 14.69
C ALA A 58 16.60 -7.16 15.45
N ALA A 59 15.74 -6.39 14.78
CA ALA A 59 14.50 -5.85 15.35
C ALA A 59 13.39 -6.92 15.50
N GLY A 60 13.59 -8.13 14.98
CA GLY A 60 12.63 -9.24 15.05
C GLY A 60 11.61 -9.28 13.92
N ALA A 61 11.85 -8.55 12.82
CA ALA A 61 11.06 -8.61 11.61
C ALA A 61 11.70 -9.48 10.53
N THR A 62 10.88 -9.94 9.57
CA THR A 62 11.36 -10.62 8.37
C THR A 62 11.67 -9.58 7.29
N PRO A 63 12.94 -9.43 6.84
CA PRO A 63 13.29 -8.47 5.81
C PRO A 63 12.81 -8.89 4.43
N VAL A 64 12.34 -7.93 3.64
CA VAL A 64 12.03 -8.11 2.22
C VAL A 64 12.70 -6.99 1.44
N VAL A 65 13.65 -7.35 0.57
CA VAL A 65 14.34 -6.35 -0.26
C VAL A 65 13.53 -6.11 -1.52
N VAL A 66 13.12 -4.86 -1.74
CA VAL A 66 12.22 -4.46 -2.83
C VAL A 66 12.75 -3.22 -3.57
N SER A 67 12.18 -2.91 -4.72
CA SER A 67 12.72 -1.85 -5.59
C SER A 67 12.28 -0.45 -5.21
N ASN A 68 11.04 -0.30 -4.71
CA ASN A 68 10.43 1.00 -4.44
C ASN A 68 10.40 1.28 -2.94
N SER A 69 10.82 2.49 -2.53
CA SER A 69 10.57 2.97 -1.16
C SER A 69 9.09 3.32 -1.01
N LEU A 70 8.62 3.34 0.23
CA LEU A 70 7.25 3.73 0.54
C LEU A 70 7.00 5.18 0.07
N SER A 71 7.95 6.07 0.37
CA SER A 71 7.87 7.48 -0.03
C SER A 71 7.82 7.69 -1.54
N LYS A 72 8.44 6.80 -2.33
CA LYS A 72 8.32 6.82 -3.80
C LYS A 72 6.91 6.43 -4.24
N LEU A 73 6.37 5.34 -3.69
CA LEU A 73 5.03 4.86 -4.05
C LEU A 73 3.93 5.83 -3.60
N GLU A 74 4.06 6.44 -2.43
CA GLU A 74 3.15 7.48 -1.93
C GLU A 74 3.11 8.68 -2.89
N LYS A 75 4.29 9.18 -3.31
CA LYS A 75 4.38 10.27 -4.30
C LYS A 75 3.74 9.89 -5.65
N ALA A 76 3.92 8.64 -6.10
CA ALA A 76 3.32 8.17 -7.33
C ALA A 76 1.78 8.10 -7.23
N ARG A 77 1.26 7.59 -6.12
CA ARG A 77 -0.17 7.56 -5.82
C ARG A 77 -0.75 8.96 -5.72
N ASP A 78 -0.06 9.89 -5.07
CA ASP A 78 -0.50 11.28 -4.98
C ASP A 78 -0.51 11.98 -6.34
N ALA A 79 0.49 11.74 -7.20
CA ALA A 79 0.51 12.25 -8.57
C ALA A 79 -0.68 11.70 -9.40
N PHE A 80 -0.99 10.41 -9.24
CA PHE A 80 -2.16 9.80 -9.88
C PHE A 80 -3.47 10.44 -9.41
N ASP A 81 -3.60 10.66 -8.09
CA ASP A 81 -4.77 11.33 -7.51
C ASP A 81 -4.92 12.76 -8.02
N GLN A 82 -3.82 13.51 -8.17
CA GLN A 82 -3.88 14.84 -8.76
C GLN A 82 -4.42 14.82 -10.20
N VAL A 83 -4.00 13.85 -11.03
CA VAL A 83 -4.57 13.67 -12.38
C VAL A 83 -6.06 13.30 -12.33
N MET A 84 -6.45 12.48 -11.35
CA MET A 84 -7.85 12.13 -11.12
C MET A 84 -8.72 13.35 -10.77
N THR A 85 -8.21 14.25 -9.92
CA THR A 85 -8.97 15.39 -9.39
C THR A 85 -8.82 16.70 -10.17
N SER A 86 -7.80 16.84 -11.03
CA SER A 86 -7.45 18.09 -11.70
C SER A 86 -8.38 18.50 -12.85
N SER A 87 -9.23 17.59 -13.34
CA SER A 87 -10.30 17.97 -14.27
C SER A 87 -11.50 18.51 -13.49
N THR A 88 -12.07 19.60 -14.00
CA THR A 88 -13.23 20.33 -13.46
C THR A 88 -14.56 19.54 -13.48
N GLY A 89 -14.52 18.22 -13.33
CA GLY A 89 -15.68 17.35 -13.23
C GLY A 89 -15.32 15.88 -13.09
N SER A 90 -16.30 15.10 -12.63
CA SER A 90 -16.31 13.64 -12.39
C SER A 90 -15.89 12.75 -13.59
N ALA A 91 -15.46 13.32 -14.72
CA ALA A 91 -15.13 12.60 -15.93
C ALA A 91 -13.77 11.89 -15.87
N ASN A 92 -12.77 12.47 -15.20
CA ASN A 92 -11.45 11.84 -15.08
C ASN A 92 -11.43 10.65 -14.11
N SER A 93 -12.28 10.65 -13.09
CA SER A 93 -12.44 9.52 -12.17
C SER A 93 -13.41 8.46 -12.67
N ALA A 94 -13.98 8.61 -13.88
CA ALA A 94 -14.96 7.69 -14.41
C ALA A 94 -14.40 6.25 -14.46
N GLY A 95 -15.08 5.35 -13.77
CA GLY A 95 -14.69 3.94 -13.70
C GLY A 95 -13.45 3.64 -12.87
N ILE A 96 -12.88 4.62 -12.16
CA ILE A 96 -11.83 4.41 -11.16
C ILE A 96 -12.46 4.36 -9.77
N ALA A 97 -12.24 3.28 -9.04
CA ALA A 97 -12.80 3.04 -7.72
C ALA A 97 -11.90 3.58 -6.59
N SER A 98 -10.61 3.27 -6.64
CA SER A 98 -9.65 3.65 -5.61
C SER A 98 -8.21 3.60 -6.12
N SER A 99 -7.30 4.25 -5.39
CA SER A 99 -5.85 4.15 -5.56
C SER A 99 -5.19 4.00 -4.18
N TYR A 100 -4.29 3.03 -4.03
CA TYR A 100 -3.56 2.83 -2.78
C TYR A 100 -2.18 2.23 -3.01
N VAL A 101 -1.28 2.42 -2.04
CA VAL A 101 0.00 1.73 -2.02
C VAL A 101 -0.21 0.34 -1.40
N ASP A 102 0.14 -0.70 -2.15
CA ASP A 102 0.22 -2.06 -1.66
C ASP A 102 1.69 -2.41 -1.40
N VAL A 103 2.06 -2.40 -0.12
CA VAL A 103 3.43 -2.67 0.34
C VAL A 103 3.84 -4.13 0.16
N VAL A 104 2.87 -5.06 0.04
CA VAL A 104 3.15 -6.49 -0.12
C VAL A 104 3.67 -6.79 -1.52
N ILE A 105 3.06 -6.16 -2.54
CA ILE A 105 3.51 -6.29 -3.93
C ILE A 105 4.46 -5.17 -4.38
N ASN A 106 4.75 -4.20 -3.49
CA ASN A 106 5.62 -3.04 -3.71
C ASN A 106 5.21 -2.14 -4.89
N LYS A 107 3.90 -1.87 -5.02
CA LYS A 107 3.32 -1.09 -6.12
C LYS A 107 2.18 -0.18 -5.66
N VAL A 108 1.83 0.79 -6.50
CA VAL A 108 0.53 1.47 -6.45
C VAL A 108 -0.52 0.58 -7.13
N VAL A 109 -1.59 0.23 -6.43
CA VAL A 109 -2.75 -0.45 -6.99
C VAL A 109 -3.80 0.58 -7.34
N VAL A 110 -4.29 0.51 -8.58
CA VAL A 110 -5.43 1.29 -9.06
C VAL A 110 -6.58 0.34 -9.29
N GLU A 111 -7.68 0.52 -8.58
CA GLU A 111 -8.90 -0.26 -8.78
C GLU A 111 -9.79 0.42 -9.82
N ALA A 112 -10.18 -0.31 -10.86
CA ALA A 112 -10.98 0.21 -11.95
C ALA A 112 -12.00 -0.81 -12.46
N LEU A 113 -13.09 -0.35 -13.07
CA LEU A 113 -14.00 -1.20 -13.83
C LEU A 113 -13.27 -1.83 -15.03
N ALA A 114 -13.77 -2.97 -15.50
CA ALA A 114 -13.13 -3.73 -16.58
C ALA A 114 -12.97 -2.89 -17.86
N ASP A 115 -13.97 -2.09 -18.20
CA ASP A 115 -13.98 -1.17 -19.35
C ASP A 115 -13.10 0.08 -19.16
N SER A 116 -12.67 0.35 -17.93
CA SER A 116 -11.93 1.54 -17.52
C SER A 116 -10.45 1.27 -17.27
N ARG A 117 -9.98 0.03 -17.51
CA ARG A 117 -8.58 -0.34 -17.34
C ARG A 117 -7.63 0.52 -18.19
N GLY A 118 -7.93 0.69 -19.48
CA GLY A 118 -7.10 1.49 -20.38
C GLY A 118 -7.08 2.98 -20.00
N HIS A 119 -8.18 3.48 -19.44
CA HIS A 119 -8.27 4.83 -18.89
C HIS A 119 -7.36 4.99 -17.67
N ALA A 120 -7.39 4.03 -16.73
CA ALA A 120 -6.50 3.99 -15.57
C ALA A 120 -5.00 4.00 -15.97
N GLU A 121 -4.62 3.18 -16.96
CA GLU A 121 -3.25 3.12 -17.49
C GLU A 121 -2.82 4.46 -18.12
N ASN A 122 -3.73 5.11 -18.87
CA ASN A 122 -3.48 6.42 -19.45
C ASN A 122 -3.28 7.50 -18.37
N MET A 123 -4.13 7.52 -17.35
CA MET A 123 -3.99 8.44 -16.21
C MET A 123 -2.68 8.22 -15.46
N ALA A 124 -2.28 6.97 -15.22
CA ALA A 124 -0.99 6.65 -14.60
C ALA A 124 0.18 7.18 -15.43
N SER A 125 0.11 7.04 -16.76
CA SER A 125 1.11 7.63 -17.66
C SER A 125 1.14 9.16 -17.61
N GLN A 126 -0.02 9.82 -17.55
CA GLN A 126 -0.12 11.29 -17.41
C GLN A 126 0.44 11.77 -16.08
N ALA A 127 0.25 10.99 -15.01
CA ALA A 127 0.80 11.25 -13.68
C ALA A 127 2.31 10.95 -13.57
N GLY A 128 2.93 10.41 -14.63
CA GLY A 128 4.35 10.03 -14.63
C GLY A 128 4.66 8.79 -13.80
N VAL A 129 3.65 7.94 -13.50
CA VAL A 129 3.85 6.69 -12.78
C VAL A 129 4.41 5.64 -13.74
N ALA A 130 5.56 5.06 -13.42
CA ALA A 130 6.20 4.05 -14.26
C ALA A 130 5.38 2.75 -14.29
N ALA A 131 5.27 2.09 -15.44
CA ALA A 131 4.50 0.86 -15.62
C ALA A 131 4.91 -0.30 -14.70
N THR A 132 6.14 -0.29 -14.18
CA THR A 132 6.62 -1.27 -13.20
C THR A 132 6.18 -0.97 -11.76
N ASP A 133 5.78 0.26 -11.48
CA ASP A 133 5.48 0.77 -10.15
C ASP A 133 3.96 0.77 -9.85
N PHE A 134 3.12 0.42 -10.83
CA PHE A 134 1.68 0.29 -10.62
C PHE A 134 1.09 -0.99 -11.19
N GLU A 135 -0.11 -1.31 -10.74
CA GLU A 135 -0.95 -2.37 -11.29
C GLU A 135 -2.41 -1.92 -11.27
N VAL A 136 -3.15 -2.23 -12.33
CA VAL A 136 -4.61 -2.02 -12.36
C VAL A 136 -5.30 -3.32 -11.95
N ARG A 137 -6.09 -3.26 -10.88
CA ARG A 137 -6.96 -4.33 -10.41
C ARG A 137 -8.39 -4.06 -10.86
N THR A 138 -9.02 -5.05 -11.48
CA THR A 138 -10.42 -4.91 -11.90
C THR A 138 -11.37 -5.13 -10.73
N VAL A 139 -12.35 -4.24 -10.59
CA VAL A 139 -13.47 -4.37 -9.66
C VAL A 139 -14.79 -4.44 -10.41
N GLU A 140 -15.77 -5.14 -9.84
CA GLU A 140 -17.07 -5.36 -10.50
C GLU A 140 -17.96 -4.11 -10.47
N THR A 141 -17.90 -3.35 -9.39
CA THR A 141 -18.74 -2.16 -9.17
C THR A 141 -17.96 -1.07 -8.47
N LEU A 142 -18.30 0.19 -8.76
CA LEU A 142 -17.76 1.32 -8.00
C LEU A 142 -18.34 1.36 -6.58
N PRO A 143 -17.57 1.86 -5.59
CA PRO A 143 -18.06 2.02 -4.23
C PRO A 143 -19.29 2.94 -4.21
N THR A 144 -20.41 2.45 -3.66
CA THR A 144 -21.58 3.30 -3.39
C THR A 144 -21.52 3.78 -1.94
N ILE A 145 -21.51 5.10 -1.72
CA ILE A 145 -21.76 5.67 -0.39
C ILE A 145 -23.21 5.42 0.00
N LYS A 146 -23.46 4.40 0.84
CA LYS A 146 -24.75 4.23 1.53
C LYS A 146 -24.77 5.17 2.73
N GLY A 147 -25.24 6.40 2.54
CA GLY A 147 -25.30 7.38 3.62
C GLY A 147 -25.91 8.71 3.19
N SER A 148 -27.18 8.72 2.80
CA SER A 148 -28.02 9.91 2.76
C SER A 148 -29.47 9.47 2.90
N THR A 149 -29.90 9.29 4.15
CA THR A 149 -31.31 9.29 4.56
C THR A 149 -31.50 10.43 5.53
#